data_AF-A0A920Q2H9-F1
#
_entry.id   AF-A0A920Q2H9-F1
#
_cell.length_a   1.000
_cell.length_b   1.000
_cell.length_c   1.000
_cell.angle_alpha   90.00
_cell.angle_beta   90.00
_cell.angle_gamma   90.00
#
_symmetry.space_group_name_H-M   'P 1'
#
loop_
_entity.id
_entity.type
_entity.pdbx_description
1 polymer ?
#
loop_
_entity_poly.entity_id
_entity_poly.type
_entity_poly.pdbx_seq_one_letter_code
_entity_poly.pdbx_strand_id
1 'polypeptide(L)'
;MNDLAQGSPPSPGSVTHVRVGLLGCGHVGAALAVLVAERRAEVGRRRGLDLEVTRIAVRNTAIDRDVPVADGAFTTDAAAVVCDPDVDVVVEVMGGVEPARELVSAALSAGKPVVTANKELLANHGAELYALAAASGVDLLFEAAVAGAIPIMRPLRESLAGEPIQRVMGIVNGTTNFILTRMADDGASYADALAEAQSLGYAERDPTADVEGYDAGAKAAIMATIAFGARVVAGDVYHEGISGISVADIEFAADLKHCIKLLAVAEQTVADDGEAQIGVRVHPTLVPLDHPLASVNGSFNAVFLEGGAAGDLMLYGRGAGGRPTASAVLGDLIDAATNLRQGTASGIGVLERARIAPIDDVISAYYLNIEVDDRPGVRALRWQRCSAHTRCRSGRWNRRAWAVRLDWCSSPTGHANEICGPRWPTSARWTPSGP
;
A
#
# COMPACT_ATOMS: atom_id res chain seq x y z
N MET A 1 -44.28 -29.05 7.29
CA MET A 1 -43.88 -28.11 8.36
C MET A 1 -42.53 -28.61 8.86
N ASN A 2 -41.46 -28.05 8.29
CA ASN A 2 -40.09 -28.44 8.60
C ASN A 2 -39.59 -27.62 9.79
N ASP A 3 -39.11 -28.32 10.81
CA ASP A 3 -38.37 -27.79 11.94
C ASP A 3 -37.05 -27.19 11.44
N LEU A 4 -36.97 -25.86 11.45
CA LEU A 4 -35.70 -25.15 11.41
C LEU A 4 -35.25 -24.99 12.86
N ALA A 5 -34.33 -25.86 13.28
CA ALA A 5 -33.61 -25.73 14.54
C ALA A 5 -32.80 -24.42 14.51
N GLN A 6 -33.39 -23.35 15.06
CA GLN A 6 -32.67 -22.13 15.38
C GLN A 6 -31.81 -22.40 16.61
N GLY A 7 -30.48 -22.47 16.40
CA GLY A 7 -29.52 -22.49 17.50
C GLY A 7 -29.77 -21.29 18.42
N SER A 8 -29.95 -21.56 19.72
CA SER A 8 -30.17 -20.51 20.71
C SER A 8 -28.93 -19.59 20.78
N PRO A 9 -29.10 -18.26 20.90
CA PRO A 9 -27.97 -17.36 21.06
C PRO A 9 -27.20 -17.69 22.35
N PRO A 10 -25.85 -17.57 22.35
CA PRO A 10 -25.03 -17.87 23.51
C PRO A 10 -25.42 -16.97 24.70
N SER A 11 -25.39 -17.56 25.89
CA SER A 11 -25.74 -16.87 27.14
C SER A 11 -24.79 -15.70 27.43
N PRO A 12 -25.30 -14.55 27.92
CA PRO A 12 -24.47 -13.40 28.27
C PRO A 12 -23.58 -13.77 29.46
N GLY A 13 -22.29 -13.98 29.19
CA GLY A 13 -21.27 -14.34 30.20
C GLY A 13 -20.34 -15.48 29.78
N SER A 14 -20.61 -16.21 28.69
CA SER A 14 -19.67 -17.22 28.18
C SER A 14 -18.54 -16.56 27.38
N VAL A 15 -17.30 -16.74 27.83
CA VAL A 15 -16.11 -16.32 27.08
C VAL A 15 -15.87 -17.36 25.99
N THR A 16 -15.79 -16.93 24.73
CA THR A 16 -15.52 -17.83 23.61
C THR A 16 -14.01 -18.03 23.49
N HIS A 17 -13.57 -19.27 23.68
CA HIS A 17 -12.17 -19.65 23.47
C HIS A 17 -11.90 -19.81 21.97
N VAL A 18 -10.82 -19.19 21.48
CA VAL A 18 -10.43 -19.18 20.06
C VAL A 18 -8.95 -19.52 19.95
N ARG A 19 -8.67 -20.64 19.27
CA ARG A 19 -7.35 -21.22 19.08
C ARG A 19 -6.78 -20.77 17.75
N VAL A 20 -5.57 -20.22 17.80
CA VAL A 20 -4.91 -19.55 16.68
C VAL A 20 -3.76 -20.39 16.16
N GLY A 21 -3.80 -20.69 14.88
CA GLY A 21 -2.68 -21.28 14.13
C GLY A 21 -1.87 -20.19 13.45
N LEU A 22 -0.58 -20.09 13.77
CA LEU A 22 0.31 -19.07 13.25
C LEU A 22 1.27 -19.66 12.20
N LEU A 23 1.21 -19.16 10.97
CA LEU A 23 2.13 -19.47 9.90
C LEU A 23 3.21 -18.40 9.85
N GLY A 24 4.42 -18.77 10.29
CA GLY A 24 5.55 -17.86 10.39
C GLY A 24 5.67 -17.21 11.77
N CYS A 25 6.86 -17.29 12.36
CA CYS A 25 7.17 -16.68 13.65
C CYS A 25 8.51 -15.93 13.57
N GLY A 26 8.54 -14.95 12.65
CA GLY A 26 9.60 -13.94 12.57
C GLY A 26 9.27 -12.72 13.45
N HIS A 27 9.75 -11.53 13.08
CA HIS A 27 9.53 -10.30 13.87
C HIS A 27 8.04 -10.01 14.16
N VAL A 28 7.17 -10.18 13.17
CA VAL A 28 5.72 -9.92 13.33
C VAL A 28 5.04 -11.05 14.11
N GLY A 29 5.26 -12.31 13.72
CA GLY A 29 4.62 -13.46 14.37
C GLY A 29 5.02 -13.62 15.84
N ALA A 30 6.29 -13.39 16.19
CA ALA A 30 6.74 -13.44 17.58
C ALA A 30 6.13 -12.30 18.40
N ALA A 31 6.13 -11.07 17.86
CA ALA A 31 5.48 -9.94 18.51
C ALA A 31 3.97 -10.15 18.69
N LEU A 32 3.30 -10.81 17.75
CA LEU A 32 1.89 -11.17 17.86
C LEU A 32 1.65 -12.18 18.99
N ALA A 33 2.44 -13.26 19.07
CA ALA A 33 2.29 -14.26 20.12
C ALA A 33 2.41 -13.63 21.53
N VAL A 34 3.40 -12.74 21.70
CA VAL A 34 3.56 -11.94 22.93
C VAL A 34 2.35 -11.03 23.16
N LEU A 35 1.91 -10.27 22.16
CA LEU A 35 0.77 -9.35 22.29
C LEU A 35 -0.54 -10.07 22.61
N VAL A 36 -0.79 -11.25 22.03
CA VAL A 36 -1.97 -12.07 22.35
C VAL A 36 -1.96 -12.44 23.83
N ALA A 37 -0.82 -12.91 24.36
CA ALA A 37 -0.69 -13.25 25.78
C ALA A 37 -0.85 -12.01 26.69
N GLU A 38 -0.17 -10.90 26.38
CA GLU A 38 -0.23 -9.64 27.15
C GLU A 38 -1.64 -9.05 27.19
N ARG A 39 -2.42 -9.18 26.10
CA ARG A 39 -3.73 -8.53 25.95
C ARG A 39 -4.91 -9.47 26.19
N ARG A 40 -4.68 -10.77 26.41
CA ARG A 40 -5.70 -11.81 26.61
C ARG A 40 -6.81 -11.39 27.59
N ALA A 41 -6.43 -10.91 28.79
CA ALA A 41 -7.38 -10.47 29.80
C ALA A 41 -8.23 -9.25 29.37
N GLU A 42 -7.62 -8.29 28.68
CA GLU A 42 -8.31 -7.09 28.19
C GLU A 42 -9.29 -7.43 27.06
N VAL A 43 -8.88 -8.32 26.15
CA VAL A 43 -9.72 -8.83 25.05
C VAL A 43 -10.89 -9.63 25.62
N GLY A 44 -10.65 -10.49 26.60
CA GLY A 44 -11.71 -11.21 27.33
C GLY A 44 -12.72 -10.26 27.94
N ARG A 45 -12.25 -9.21 28.64
CA ARG A 45 -13.12 -8.21 29.27
C ARG A 45 -13.93 -7.38 28.27
N ARG A 46 -13.32 -6.93 27.17
CA ARG A 46 -13.97 -6.00 26.22
C ARG A 46 -14.79 -6.68 25.14
N ARG A 47 -14.39 -7.90 24.74
CA ARG A 47 -14.95 -8.60 23.57
C ARG A 47 -15.56 -9.96 23.91
N GLY A 48 -15.34 -10.47 25.12
CA GLY A 48 -15.80 -11.81 25.52
C GLY A 48 -15.09 -12.92 24.75
N LEU A 49 -13.82 -12.70 24.39
CA LEU A 49 -12.99 -13.62 23.63
C LEU A 49 -11.75 -14.02 24.43
N ASP A 50 -11.42 -15.30 24.41
CA ASP A 50 -10.21 -15.85 25.00
C ASP A 50 -9.30 -16.38 23.88
N LEU A 51 -8.33 -15.57 23.48
CA LEU A 51 -7.44 -15.86 22.37
C LEU A 51 -6.20 -16.62 22.85
N GLU A 52 -5.84 -17.69 22.13
CA GLU A 52 -4.65 -18.49 22.44
C GLU A 52 -3.94 -18.97 21.17
N VAL A 53 -2.62 -18.75 21.09
CA VAL A 53 -1.79 -19.32 19.99
C VAL A 53 -1.40 -20.75 20.36
N THR A 54 -1.96 -21.73 19.64
CA THR A 54 -1.83 -23.17 19.99
C THR A 54 -0.90 -23.93 19.04
N ARG A 55 -0.71 -23.43 17.82
CA ARG A 55 0.11 -24.04 16.78
C ARG A 55 0.92 -22.97 16.05
N ILE A 56 2.19 -23.23 15.81
CA ILE A 56 3.09 -22.33 15.08
C ILE A 56 3.89 -23.12 14.06
N ALA A 57 3.68 -22.83 12.77
CA ALA A 57 4.50 -23.36 11.70
C ALA A 57 5.73 -22.47 11.44
N VAL A 58 6.92 -23.06 11.48
CA VAL A 58 8.19 -22.38 11.19
C VAL A 58 9.12 -23.28 10.38
N ARG A 59 10.06 -22.69 9.63
CA ARG A 59 11.08 -23.46 8.90
C ARG A 59 12.07 -24.19 9.82
N ASN A 60 12.33 -23.64 11.01
CA ASN A 60 13.28 -24.20 11.96
C ASN A 60 12.76 -24.03 13.39
N THR A 61 12.43 -25.15 14.03
CA THR A 61 11.91 -25.22 15.41
C THR A 61 13.00 -25.16 16.47
N ALA A 62 14.28 -25.34 16.10
CA ALA A 62 15.41 -25.25 17.04
C ALA A 62 15.80 -23.82 17.41
N ILE A 63 15.28 -22.81 16.69
CA ILE A 63 15.50 -21.40 17.02
C ILE A 63 14.56 -21.00 18.15
N ASP A 64 15.11 -20.65 19.30
CA ASP A 64 14.36 -20.01 20.37
C ASP A 64 13.93 -18.60 19.94
N ARG A 65 12.65 -18.31 20.17
CA ARG A 65 11.99 -17.07 19.77
C ARG A 65 11.45 -16.29 20.97
N ASP A 66 11.62 -16.81 22.20
CA ASP A 66 11.17 -16.18 23.44
C ASP A 66 9.70 -15.76 23.39
N VAL A 67 8.83 -16.67 22.96
CA VAL A 67 7.37 -16.44 22.85
C VAL A 67 6.60 -17.27 23.89
N PRO A 68 5.55 -16.70 24.50
CA PRO A 68 4.80 -17.36 25.57
C PRO A 68 3.78 -18.36 25.01
N VAL A 69 4.25 -19.53 24.57
CA VAL A 69 3.40 -20.63 24.06
C VAL A 69 3.74 -21.95 24.73
N ALA A 70 2.80 -22.89 24.70
CA ALA A 70 2.99 -24.21 25.29
C ALA A 70 4.10 -25.01 24.57
N ASP A 71 4.74 -25.91 25.33
CA ASP A 71 5.70 -26.87 24.78
C ASP A 71 5.05 -27.69 23.64
N GLY A 72 5.78 -27.85 22.54
CA GLY A 72 5.28 -28.57 21.36
C GLY A 72 4.34 -27.77 20.45
N ALA A 73 4.11 -26.48 20.70
CA ALA A 73 3.34 -25.63 19.79
C ALA A 73 4.00 -25.47 18.41
N PHE A 74 5.34 -25.57 18.35
CA PHE A 74 6.10 -25.40 17.11
C PHE A 74 6.14 -26.66 16.25
N THR A 75 5.91 -26.49 14.95
CA THR A 75 6.02 -27.55 13.94
C THR A 75 6.70 -27.01 12.67
N THR A 76 7.28 -27.91 11.88
CA THR A 76 7.74 -27.60 10.52
C THR A 76 6.69 -27.89 9.45
N ASP A 77 5.59 -28.55 9.81
CA ASP A 77 4.49 -28.87 8.90
C ASP A 77 3.41 -27.79 8.95
N ALA A 78 3.46 -26.85 8.01
CA ALA A 78 2.47 -25.78 7.89
C ALA A 78 1.08 -26.30 7.45
N ALA A 79 1.04 -27.39 6.66
CA ALA A 79 -0.21 -28.00 6.22
C ALA A 79 -0.96 -28.62 7.41
N ALA A 80 -0.22 -29.22 8.35
CA ALA A 80 -0.81 -29.72 9.60
C ALA A 80 -1.49 -28.62 10.40
N VAL A 81 -0.93 -27.39 10.46
CA VAL A 81 -1.55 -26.27 11.19
C VAL A 81 -2.85 -25.82 10.55
N VAL A 82 -2.88 -25.64 9.22
CA VAL A 82 -4.10 -25.17 8.53
C VAL A 82 -5.20 -26.23 8.53
N CYS A 83 -4.86 -27.51 8.54
CA CYS A 83 -5.82 -28.62 8.58
C CYS A 83 -6.21 -29.08 10.00
N ASP A 84 -5.54 -28.59 11.05
CA ASP A 84 -5.79 -29.02 12.44
C ASP A 84 -7.22 -28.67 12.87
N PRO A 85 -8.12 -29.62 13.17
CA PRO A 85 -9.48 -29.30 13.65
C PRO A 85 -9.49 -28.51 14.97
N ASP A 86 -8.36 -28.46 15.67
CA ASP A 86 -8.18 -27.66 16.88
C ASP A 86 -7.70 -26.21 16.63
N VAL A 87 -7.60 -25.78 15.38
CA VAL A 87 -7.31 -24.40 15.00
C VAL A 87 -8.56 -23.73 14.44
N ASP A 88 -9.01 -22.66 15.08
CA ASP A 88 -10.24 -21.94 14.74
C ASP A 88 -9.96 -20.77 13.78
N VAL A 89 -8.83 -20.07 13.93
CA VAL A 89 -8.39 -18.96 13.04
C VAL A 89 -6.93 -19.14 12.65
N VAL A 90 -6.59 -18.88 11.39
CA VAL A 90 -5.22 -18.94 10.87
C VAL A 90 -4.66 -17.53 10.69
N VAL A 91 -3.43 -17.30 11.15
CA VAL A 91 -2.69 -16.06 10.91
C VAL A 91 -1.48 -16.35 10.03
N GLU A 92 -1.36 -15.68 8.89
CA GLU A 92 -0.26 -15.84 7.93
C GLU A 92 0.65 -14.61 7.89
N VAL A 93 1.91 -14.80 8.29
CA VAL A 93 2.95 -13.76 8.33
C VAL A 93 4.31 -14.33 7.88
N MET A 94 4.30 -15.27 6.93
CA MET A 94 5.51 -15.88 6.38
C MET A 94 6.16 -15.01 5.31
N GLY A 95 5.35 -14.29 4.53
CA GLY A 95 5.78 -13.58 3.32
C GLY A 95 5.98 -14.51 2.11
N GLY A 96 6.20 -13.91 0.94
CA GLY A 96 6.29 -14.62 -0.33
C GLY A 96 4.94 -15.08 -0.88
N VAL A 97 4.90 -15.54 -2.12
CA VAL A 97 3.66 -16.01 -2.77
C VAL A 97 3.40 -17.49 -2.48
N GLU A 98 4.36 -18.37 -2.76
CA GLU A 98 4.27 -19.80 -2.45
C GLU A 98 5.27 -20.18 -1.36
N PRO A 99 4.89 -21.01 -0.37
CA PRO A 99 3.64 -21.79 -0.26
C PRO A 99 2.48 -21.04 0.41
N ALA A 100 2.57 -19.72 0.60
CA ALA A 100 1.57 -18.96 1.36
C ALA A 100 0.18 -19.02 0.70
N ARG A 101 0.10 -18.91 -0.63
CA ARG A 101 -1.16 -19.00 -1.38
C ARG A 101 -1.86 -20.34 -1.15
N GLU A 102 -1.14 -21.46 -1.31
CA GLU A 102 -1.69 -22.80 -1.09
C GLU A 102 -2.23 -22.97 0.35
N LEU A 103 -1.48 -22.52 1.34
CA LEU A 103 -1.85 -22.64 2.76
C LEU A 103 -3.06 -21.77 3.12
N VAL A 104 -3.10 -20.53 2.65
CA VAL A 104 -4.23 -19.63 2.86
C VAL A 104 -5.48 -20.18 2.18
N SER A 105 -5.38 -20.62 0.92
CA SER A 105 -6.49 -21.25 0.20
C SER A 105 -7.01 -22.51 0.90
N ALA A 106 -6.12 -23.35 1.43
CA ALA A 106 -6.49 -24.53 2.19
C ALA A 106 -7.25 -24.17 3.48
N ALA A 107 -6.78 -23.17 4.24
CA ALA A 107 -7.44 -22.70 5.45
C ALA A 107 -8.85 -22.15 5.16
N LEU A 108 -8.99 -21.28 4.16
CA LEU A 108 -10.28 -20.72 3.73
C LEU A 108 -11.23 -21.82 3.24
N SER A 109 -10.74 -22.79 2.48
CA SER A 109 -11.54 -23.93 2.00
C SER A 109 -11.99 -24.85 3.14
N ALA A 110 -11.21 -24.93 4.22
CA ALA A 110 -11.57 -25.65 5.44
C ALA A 110 -12.56 -24.87 6.34
N GLY A 111 -13.04 -23.70 5.91
CA GLY A 111 -13.96 -22.87 6.68
C GLY A 111 -13.31 -22.12 7.83
N LYS A 112 -12.00 -21.87 7.75
CA LYS A 112 -11.26 -21.13 8.78
C LYS A 112 -11.00 -19.70 8.32
N PRO A 113 -11.38 -18.68 9.13
CA PRO A 113 -10.95 -17.31 8.89
C PRO A 113 -9.43 -17.19 8.81
N VAL A 114 -8.94 -16.32 7.93
CA VAL A 114 -7.52 -16.03 7.76
C VAL A 114 -7.24 -14.55 8.02
N VAL A 115 -6.19 -14.26 8.78
CA VAL A 115 -5.60 -12.92 8.91
C VAL A 115 -4.20 -12.94 8.30
N THR A 116 -3.86 -12.02 7.41
CA THR A 116 -2.53 -11.99 6.77
C THR A 116 -1.88 -10.60 6.77
N ALA A 117 -0.55 -10.54 6.83
CA ALA A 117 0.23 -9.33 6.58
C ALA A 117 0.94 -9.34 5.22
N ASN A 118 0.61 -10.30 4.35
CA ASN A 118 1.36 -10.60 3.15
C ASN A 118 0.88 -9.78 1.94
N LYS A 119 1.41 -8.57 1.82
CA LYS A 119 1.17 -7.65 0.71
C LYS A 119 1.48 -8.24 -0.68
N GLU A 120 2.52 -9.07 -0.79
CA GLU A 120 2.93 -9.64 -2.07
C GLU A 120 1.91 -10.67 -2.57
N LEU A 121 1.42 -11.52 -1.66
CA LEU A 121 0.36 -12.46 -1.94
C LEU A 121 -0.93 -11.74 -2.37
N LEU A 122 -1.36 -10.73 -1.60
CA LEU A 122 -2.61 -10.02 -1.86
C LEU A 122 -2.56 -9.18 -3.14
N ALA A 123 -1.44 -8.52 -3.43
CA ALA A 123 -1.30 -7.70 -4.62
C ALA A 123 -1.29 -8.52 -5.93
N ASN A 124 -1.01 -9.82 -5.87
CA ASN A 124 -0.98 -10.69 -7.06
C ASN A 124 -2.15 -11.67 -7.13
N HIS A 125 -2.59 -12.19 -5.98
CA HIS A 125 -3.59 -13.26 -5.89
C HIS A 125 -4.79 -12.90 -4.99
N GLY A 126 -4.88 -11.65 -4.50
CA GLY A 126 -5.95 -11.22 -3.60
C GLY A 126 -7.34 -11.51 -4.14
N ALA A 127 -7.62 -11.18 -5.40
CA ALA A 127 -8.94 -11.38 -6.01
C ALA A 127 -9.44 -12.84 -5.95
N GLU A 128 -8.55 -13.82 -6.14
CA GLU A 128 -8.86 -15.25 -6.01
C GLU A 128 -9.17 -15.60 -4.55
N LEU A 129 -8.33 -15.14 -3.62
CA LEU A 129 -8.46 -15.42 -2.19
C LEU A 129 -9.70 -14.77 -1.57
N TYR A 130 -10.04 -13.53 -1.97
CA TYR A 130 -11.25 -12.84 -1.52
C TYR A 130 -12.51 -13.56 -2.00
N ALA A 131 -12.52 -14.02 -3.25
CA ALA A 131 -13.63 -14.79 -3.80
C ALA A 131 -13.78 -16.14 -3.08
N LEU A 132 -12.67 -16.80 -2.76
CA LEU A 132 -12.67 -18.05 -2.00
C LEU A 132 -13.18 -17.85 -0.56
N ALA A 133 -12.70 -16.82 0.14
CA ALA A 133 -13.18 -16.48 1.48
C ALA A 133 -14.70 -16.23 1.50
N ALA A 134 -15.20 -15.46 0.52
CA ALA A 134 -16.63 -15.20 0.36
C ALA A 134 -17.43 -16.48 0.06
N ALA A 135 -16.92 -17.36 -0.80
CA ALA A 135 -17.56 -18.63 -1.13
C ALA A 135 -17.62 -19.59 0.07
N SER A 136 -16.60 -19.57 0.92
CA SER A 136 -16.53 -20.35 2.16
C SER A 136 -17.27 -19.70 3.33
N GLY A 137 -17.75 -18.45 3.19
CA GLY A 137 -18.45 -17.73 4.25
C GLY A 137 -17.57 -17.36 5.45
N VAL A 138 -16.27 -17.15 5.23
CA VAL A 138 -15.29 -16.84 6.29
C VAL A 138 -14.51 -15.57 5.96
N ASP A 139 -13.84 -15.00 6.96
CA ASP A 139 -13.06 -13.79 6.77
C ASP A 139 -11.70 -14.04 6.12
N LEU A 140 -11.29 -13.07 5.29
CA LEU A 140 -9.88 -12.83 4.94
C LEU A 140 -9.56 -11.37 5.28
N LEU A 141 -8.85 -11.15 6.39
CA LEU A 141 -8.51 -9.82 6.89
C LEU A 141 -7.01 -9.54 6.72
N PHE A 142 -6.65 -8.28 6.46
CA PHE A 142 -5.32 -7.94 5.98
C PHE A 142 -4.90 -6.49 6.25
N GLU A 143 -5.34 -5.89 7.36
CA GLU A 143 -4.97 -4.54 7.76
C GLU A 143 -3.44 -4.38 7.82
N ALA A 144 -2.75 -5.39 8.35
CA ALA A 144 -1.30 -5.39 8.51
C ALA A 144 -0.51 -5.41 7.19
N ALA A 145 -1.14 -5.72 6.05
CA ALA A 145 -0.46 -5.79 4.76
C ALA A 145 -0.12 -4.40 4.20
N VAL A 146 -0.89 -3.37 4.55
CA VAL A 146 -0.72 -2.01 4.05
C VAL A 146 -0.54 -1.05 5.22
N ALA A 147 0.50 -0.22 5.17
CA ALA A 147 0.74 0.85 6.14
C ALA A 147 0.87 0.41 7.62
N GLY A 148 1.21 -0.86 7.88
CA GLY A 148 1.66 -1.33 9.20
C GLY A 148 0.58 -1.22 10.27
N ALA A 149 0.72 -0.24 11.17
CA ALA A 149 -0.24 0.00 12.27
C ALA A 149 -1.31 1.04 11.93
N ILE A 150 -1.21 1.70 10.78
CA ILE A 150 -2.17 2.71 10.35
C ILE A 150 -3.42 1.99 9.84
N PRO A 151 -4.59 2.16 10.46
CA PRO A 151 -5.81 1.50 10.00
C PRO A 151 -6.26 2.17 8.70
N ILE A 152 -6.17 1.48 7.57
CA ILE A 152 -6.59 1.98 6.27
C ILE A 152 -7.49 1.00 5.54
N MET A 153 -7.21 -0.30 5.61
CA MET A 153 -8.03 -1.34 4.98
C MET A 153 -9.42 -1.39 5.61
N ARG A 154 -9.51 -1.33 6.94
CA ARG A 154 -10.81 -1.33 7.63
C ARG A 154 -11.62 -0.04 7.38
N PRO A 155 -11.07 1.18 7.49
CA PRO A 155 -11.80 2.38 7.07
C PRO A 155 -12.30 2.30 5.63
N LEU A 156 -11.47 1.86 4.68
CA LEU A 156 -11.88 1.72 3.27
C LEU A 156 -13.00 0.67 3.10
N ARG A 157 -12.87 -0.50 3.73
CA ARG A 157 -13.82 -1.61 3.61
C ARG A 157 -15.16 -1.34 4.30
N GLU A 158 -15.16 -0.60 5.41
CA GLU A 158 -16.32 -0.47 6.28
C GLU A 158 -16.83 0.96 6.37
N SER A 159 -16.04 1.88 6.91
CA SER A 159 -16.48 3.26 7.18
C SER A 159 -16.70 4.08 5.91
N LEU A 160 -15.94 3.77 4.86
CA LEU A 160 -15.93 4.48 3.58
C LEU A 160 -16.50 3.62 2.43
N ALA A 161 -17.16 2.50 2.74
CA ALA A 161 -17.71 1.61 1.72
C ALA A 161 -18.73 2.28 0.77
N GLY A 162 -19.41 3.32 1.25
CA GLY A 162 -20.33 4.15 0.44
C GLY A 162 -19.78 5.53 0.07
N GLU A 163 -18.52 5.81 0.40
CA GLU A 163 -17.88 7.09 0.10
C GLU A 163 -17.45 7.11 -1.37
N PRO A 164 -17.78 8.16 -2.14
CA PRO A 164 -17.27 8.33 -3.50
C PRO A 164 -15.80 8.79 -3.44
N ILE A 165 -14.89 7.83 -3.21
CA ILE A 165 -13.44 8.07 -3.19
C ILE A 165 -12.97 8.40 -4.60
N GLN A 166 -12.36 9.57 -4.76
CA GLN A 166 -11.80 10.01 -6.04
C GLN A 166 -10.34 9.60 -6.16
N ARG A 167 -9.58 9.76 -5.07
CA ARG A 167 -8.15 9.51 -5.04
C ARG A 167 -7.67 9.03 -3.67
N VAL A 168 -6.71 8.12 -3.69
CA VAL A 168 -5.93 7.65 -2.55
C VAL A 168 -4.46 7.93 -2.83
N MET A 169 -3.80 8.67 -1.94
CA MET A 169 -2.37 8.99 -2.02
C MET A 169 -1.67 8.50 -0.76
N GLY A 170 -0.50 7.90 -0.89
CA GLY A 170 0.19 7.30 0.24
C GLY A 170 1.69 7.46 0.21
N ILE A 171 2.26 7.89 1.33
CA ILE A 171 3.66 7.63 1.67
C ILE A 171 3.65 6.30 2.43
N VAL A 172 3.83 5.21 1.69
CA VAL A 172 3.62 3.85 2.20
C VAL A 172 4.90 3.03 2.34
N ASN A 173 6.06 3.64 2.08
CA ASN A 173 7.38 3.05 2.27
C ASN A 173 8.25 3.94 3.17
N GLY A 174 8.60 3.42 4.35
CA GLY A 174 9.36 4.18 5.34
C GLY A 174 10.82 4.40 4.96
N THR A 175 11.42 3.47 4.21
CA THR A 175 12.82 3.52 3.77
C THR A 175 13.04 4.67 2.80
N THR A 176 12.23 4.77 1.75
CA THR A 176 12.33 5.86 0.77
C THR A 176 11.97 7.20 1.37
N ASN A 177 10.96 7.27 2.26
CA ASN A 177 10.63 8.51 2.94
C ASN A 177 11.76 8.98 3.86
N PHE A 178 12.44 8.06 4.56
CA PHE A 178 13.61 8.38 5.35
C PHE A 178 14.72 8.96 4.47
N ILE A 179 15.08 8.28 3.38
CA ILE A 179 16.13 8.73 2.45
C ILE A 179 15.83 10.14 1.93
N LEU A 180 14.62 10.38 1.40
CA LEU A 180 14.22 11.70 0.90
C LEU A 180 14.20 12.77 2.00
N THR A 181 13.84 12.42 3.23
CA THR A 181 13.92 13.32 4.39
C THR A 181 15.39 13.70 4.67
N ARG A 182 16.31 12.73 4.69
CA ARG A 182 17.75 12.99 4.93
C ARG A 182 18.35 13.86 3.84
N MET A 183 17.99 13.62 2.58
CA MET A 183 18.42 14.46 1.46
C MET A 183 17.90 15.90 1.59
N ALA A 184 16.66 16.09 2.04
CA ALA A 184 16.06 17.40 2.22
C ALA A 184 16.60 18.19 3.41
N ASP A 185 16.76 17.54 4.57
CA ASP A 185 17.11 18.23 5.82
C ASP A 185 18.62 18.50 5.91
N ASP A 186 19.46 17.59 5.41
CA ASP A 186 20.91 17.66 5.57
C ASP A 186 21.65 17.97 4.26
N GLY A 187 20.95 18.06 3.14
CA GLY A 187 21.58 18.20 1.81
C GLY A 187 22.42 16.98 1.42
N ALA A 188 22.17 15.81 2.03
CA ALA A 188 22.90 14.58 1.76
C ALA A 188 22.67 14.09 0.32
N SER A 189 23.68 13.44 -0.27
CA SER A 189 23.48 12.73 -1.53
C SER A 189 22.58 11.51 -1.34
N TYR A 190 21.93 11.04 -2.41
CA TYR A 190 21.15 9.79 -2.37
C TYR A 190 21.96 8.62 -1.82
N ALA A 191 23.22 8.48 -2.26
CA ALA A 191 24.09 7.39 -1.84
C ALA A 191 24.41 7.44 -0.34
N ASP A 192 24.70 8.64 0.19
CA ASP A 192 25.00 8.81 1.61
C ASP A 192 23.75 8.57 2.48
N ALA A 193 22.59 9.09 2.05
CA ALA A 193 21.32 8.88 2.74
C ALA A 193 20.90 7.39 2.75
N LEU A 194 21.13 6.67 1.64
CA LEU A 194 20.90 5.23 1.57
C LEU A 194 21.86 4.46 2.49
N ALA A 195 23.14 4.80 2.49
CA ALA A 195 24.12 4.17 3.38
C ALA A 195 23.78 4.39 4.86
N GLU A 196 23.32 5.59 5.22
CA GLU A 196 22.83 5.88 6.56
C GLU A 196 21.58 5.04 6.88
N ALA A 197 20.60 4.96 5.97
CA ALA A 197 19.41 4.14 6.15
C ALA A 197 19.75 2.65 6.40
N GLN A 198 20.76 2.11 5.68
CA GLN A 198 21.26 0.76 5.90
C GLN A 198 21.92 0.61 7.28
N SER A 199 22.73 1.58 7.70
CA SER A 199 23.42 1.54 9.00
C SER A 199 22.45 1.56 10.18
N LEU A 200 21.33 2.27 10.03
CA LEU A 200 20.26 2.38 11.03
C LEU A 200 19.25 1.22 10.95
N GLY A 201 19.40 0.31 9.99
CA GLY A 201 18.50 -0.82 9.79
C GLY A 201 17.13 -0.47 9.20
N TYR A 202 16.99 0.72 8.58
CA TYR A 202 15.81 1.07 7.80
C TYR A 202 15.80 0.42 6.41
N ALA A 203 16.97 0.28 5.79
CA ALA A 203 17.15 -0.37 4.50
C ALA A 203 17.91 -1.68 4.64
N GLU A 204 17.53 -2.70 3.87
CA GLU A 204 18.32 -3.92 3.74
C GLU A 204 19.55 -3.72 2.85
N ARG A 205 20.43 -4.72 2.79
CA ARG A 205 21.61 -4.70 1.92
C ARG A 205 21.23 -4.60 0.45
N ASP A 206 20.14 -5.25 0.05
CA ASP A 206 19.51 -5.09 -1.25
C ASP A 206 18.20 -4.31 -1.06
N PRO A 207 18.21 -2.98 -1.27
CA PRO A 207 17.05 -2.13 -1.03
C PRO A 207 16.15 -1.99 -2.27
N THR A 208 16.35 -2.80 -3.33
CA THR A 208 15.70 -2.62 -4.64
C THR A 208 14.18 -2.55 -4.53
N ALA A 209 13.56 -3.42 -3.71
CA ALA A 209 12.11 -3.44 -3.53
C ALA A 209 11.56 -2.12 -2.96
N ASP A 210 12.35 -1.43 -2.12
CA ASP A 210 11.99 -0.14 -1.54
C ASP A 210 12.28 1.01 -2.52
N VAL A 211 13.53 1.14 -2.96
CA VAL A 211 14.00 2.34 -3.69
C VAL A 211 13.47 2.44 -5.12
N GLU A 212 13.13 1.31 -5.74
CA GLU A 212 12.46 1.26 -7.05
C GLU A 212 10.93 1.23 -6.93
N GLY A 213 10.39 1.31 -5.72
CA GLY A 213 8.95 1.52 -5.48
C GLY A 213 8.08 0.27 -5.61
N TYR A 214 8.65 -0.94 -5.66
CA TYR A 214 7.87 -2.18 -5.76
C TYR A 214 7.03 -2.46 -4.51
N ASP A 215 7.58 -2.24 -3.31
CA ASP A 215 6.84 -2.36 -2.05
C ASP A 215 5.66 -1.39 -1.99
N ALA A 216 5.89 -0.13 -2.38
CA ALA A 216 4.85 0.88 -2.43
C ALA A 216 3.79 0.54 -3.47
N GLY A 217 4.15 -0.06 -4.61
CA GLY A 217 3.19 -0.40 -5.66
C GLY A 217 2.32 -1.61 -5.31
N ALA A 218 2.87 -2.62 -4.63
CA ALA A 218 2.05 -3.70 -4.07
C ALA A 218 0.98 -3.15 -3.11
N LYS A 219 1.37 -2.20 -2.24
CA LYS A 219 0.43 -1.50 -1.35
C LYS A 219 -0.56 -0.63 -2.11
N ALA A 220 -0.14 0.03 -3.19
CA ALA A 220 -1.01 0.83 -4.06
C ALA A 220 -2.09 -0.03 -4.73
N ALA A 221 -1.72 -1.21 -5.25
CA ALA A 221 -2.67 -2.15 -5.87
C ALA A 221 -3.74 -2.62 -4.87
N ILE A 222 -3.33 -2.95 -3.63
CA ILE A 222 -4.27 -3.34 -2.57
C ILE A 222 -5.18 -2.16 -2.21
N MET A 223 -4.63 -0.97 -1.98
CA MET A 223 -5.44 0.22 -1.67
C MET A 223 -6.44 0.53 -2.79
N ALA A 224 -6.01 0.48 -4.06
CA ALA A 224 -6.88 0.69 -5.22
C ALA A 224 -8.00 -0.35 -5.28
N THR A 225 -7.66 -1.62 -5.01
CA THR A 225 -8.63 -2.72 -5.02
C THR A 225 -9.76 -2.49 -4.04
N ILE A 226 -9.42 -2.09 -2.81
CA ILE A 226 -10.43 -1.86 -1.76
C ILE A 226 -11.16 -0.54 -1.95
N ALA A 227 -10.44 0.55 -2.27
CA ALA A 227 -11.03 1.87 -2.40
C ALA A 227 -12.03 1.98 -3.56
N PHE A 228 -11.81 1.24 -4.65
CA PHE A 228 -12.64 1.32 -5.86
C PHE A 228 -13.46 0.06 -6.15
N GLY A 229 -13.39 -0.96 -5.28
CA GLY A 229 -14.11 -2.22 -5.48
C GLY A 229 -13.71 -2.95 -6.77
N ALA A 230 -12.47 -2.76 -7.23
CA ALA A 230 -11.99 -3.19 -8.55
C ALA A 230 -10.82 -4.16 -8.44
N ARG A 231 -10.66 -5.06 -9.40
CA ARG A 231 -9.49 -5.95 -9.46
C ARG A 231 -8.29 -5.18 -9.99
N VAL A 232 -7.35 -4.85 -9.11
CA VAL A 232 -6.06 -4.25 -9.45
C VAL A 232 -4.96 -5.16 -8.91
N VAL A 233 -3.98 -5.50 -9.75
CA VAL A 233 -2.82 -6.29 -9.35
C VAL A 233 -1.52 -5.48 -9.37
N ALA A 234 -0.47 -5.97 -8.75
CA ALA A 234 0.84 -5.31 -8.73
C ALA A 234 1.36 -5.00 -10.15
N GLY A 235 1.10 -5.88 -11.11
CA GLY A 235 1.50 -5.69 -12.51
C GLY A 235 0.79 -4.54 -13.24
N ASP A 236 -0.32 -4.03 -12.69
CA ASP A 236 -1.06 -2.88 -13.23
C ASP A 236 -0.46 -1.53 -12.80
N VAL A 237 0.46 -1.54 -11.84
CA VAL A 237 1.02 -0.34 -11.22
C VAL A 237 2.21 0.17 -12.01
N TYR A 238 2.20 1.46 -12.37
CA TYR A 238 3.40 2.12 -12.88
C TYR A 238 4.40 2.36 -11.76
N HIS A 239 5.70 2.13 -12.02
CA HIS A 239 6.76 2.31 -11.03
C HIS A 239 7.86 3.23 -11.55
N GLU A 240 8.22 4.21 -10.72
CA GLU A 240 9.43 5.01 -10.82
C GLU A 240 10.03 5.16 -9.42
N GLY A 241 11.31 4.82 -9.29
CA GLY A 241 12.05 4.85 -8.03
C GLY A 241 12.61 6.22 -7.66
N ILE A 242 13.32 6.27 -6.52
CA ILE A 242 14.00 7.50 -6.03
C ILE A 242 15.49 7.55 -6.35
N SER A 243 16.05 6.51 -6.99
CA SER A 243 17.49 6.38 -7.25
C SER A 243 18.05 7.47 -8.17
N GLY A 244 17.22 8.07 -9.02
CA GLY A 244 17.58 9.18 -9.90
C GLY A 244 17.50 10.57 -9.29
N ILE A 245 16.99 10.71 -8.06
CA ILE A 245 16.80 12.02 -7.41
C ILE A 245 18.14 12.60 -6.97
N SER A 246 18.44 13.81 -7.43
CA SER A 246 19.68 14.52 -7.08
C SER A 246 19.48 15.54 -5.96
N VAL A 247 20.58 15.99 -5.36
CA VAL A 247 20.56 17.11 -4.39
C VAL A 247 20.01 18.38 -5.05
N ALA A 248 20.34 18.61 -6.33
CA ALA A 248 19.84 19.76 -7.07
C ALA A 248 18.31 19.73 -7.22
N ASP A 249 17.71 18.56 -7.45
CA ASP A 249 16.25 18.44 -7.54
C ASP A 249 15.56 18.80 -6.22
N ILE A 250 16.16 18.40 -5.10
CA ILE A 250 15.69 18.72 -3.74
C ILE A 250 15.78 20.23 -3.47
N GLU A 251 16.93 20.86 -3.79
CA GLU A 251 17.13 22.30 -3.65
C GLU A 251 16.13 23.10 -4.51
N PHE A 252 15.92 22.68 -5.76
CA PHE A 252 14.97 23.33 -6.66
C PHE A 252 13.51 23.14 -6.23
N ALA A 253 13.15 21.95 -5.73
CA ALA A 253 11.83 21.74 -5.13
C ALA A 253 11.61 22.72 -3.95
N ALA A 254 12.60 22.87 -3.07
CA ALA A 254 12.53 23.78 -1.93
C ALA A 254 12.38 25.26 -2.36
N ASP A 255 13.11 25.69 -3.39
CA ASP A 255 12.97 27.03 -4.00
C ASP A 255 11.54 27.28 -4.51
N LEU A 256 10.89 26.23 -5.03
CA LEU A 256 9.50 26.27 -5.51
C LEU A 256 8.46 26.11 -4.39
N LYS A 257 8.88 26.01 -3.12
CA LYS A 257 7.99 25.73 -1.97
C LYS A 257 7.32 24.36 -2.06
N HIS A 258 8.07 23.36 -2.52
CA HIS A 258 7.68 21.96 -2.55
C HIS A 258 8.74 21.10 -1.85
N CYS A 259 8.39 19.87 -1.50
CA CYS A 259 9.32 18.79 -1.16
C CYS A 259 9.11 17.60 -2.10
N ILE A 260 10.09 16.71 -2.20
CA ILE A 260 9.95 15.47 -2.99
C ILE A 260 9.55 14.33 -2.06
N LYS A 261 8.49 13.58 -2.42
CA LYS A 261 8.03 12.37 -1.74
C LYS A 261 7.80 11.25 -2.76
N LEU A 262 8.09 10.00 -2.40
CA LEU A 262 7.66 8.85 -3.18
C LEU A 262 6.19 8.54 -2.85
N LEU A 263 5.28 8.85 -3.76
CA LEU A 263 3.85 8.67 -3.54
C LEU A 263 3.33 7.45 -4.30
N ALA A 264 2.60 6.59 -3.59
CA ALA A 264 1.65 5.65 -4.18
C ALA A 264 0.32 6.38 -4.41
N VAL A 265 -0.13 6.45 -5.66
CA VAL A 265 -1.37 7.13 -6.04
C VAL A 265 -2.28 6.16 -6.75
N ALA A 266 -3.52 6.07 -6.29
CA ALA A 266 -4.62 5.38 -6.96
C ALA A 266 -5.76 6.38 -7.14
N GLU A 267 -6.26 6.54 -8.37
CA GLU A 267 -7.32 7.51 -8.66
C GLU A 267 -8.29 7.00 -9.71
N GLN A 268 -9.55 7.41 -9.59
CA GLN A 268 -10.52 7.27 -10.67
C GLN A 268 -10.25 8.34 -11.72
N THR A 269 -10.07 7.90 -12.97
CA THR A 269 -9.92 8.78 -14.13
C THR A 269 -10.95 8.41 -15.20
N VAL A 270 -11.02 9.23 -16.25
CA VAL A 270 -11.93 9.02 -17.37
C VAL A 270 -11.07 8.94 -18.63
N ALA A 271 -11.28 7.91 -19.44
CA ALA A 271 -10.59 7.74 -20.71
C ALA A 271 -11.16 8.70 -21.79
N ASP A 272 -10.45 8.82 -22.91
CA ASP A 272 -10.87 9.71 -24.02
C ASP A 272 -12.24 9.33 -24.63
N ASP A 273 -12.64 8.07 -24.53
CA ASP A 273 -13.95 7.58 -24.96
C ASP A 273 -15.07 7.84 -23.93
N GLY A 274 -14.75 8.45 -22.78
CA GLY A 274 -15.68 8.79 -21.71
C GLY A 274 -15.90 7.68 -20.69
N GLU A 275 -15.24 6.53 -20.83
CA GLU A 275 -15.37 5.40 -19.91
C GLU A 275 -14.50 5.58 -18.65
N ALA A 276 -14.99 5.08 -17.52
CA ALA A 276 -14.25 5.10 -16.27
C ALA A 276 -13.02 4.17 -16.32
N GLN A 277 -11.92 4.62 -15.74
CA GLN A 277 -10.69 3.85 -15.60
C GLN A 277 -9.99 4.19 -14.29
N ILE A 278 -9.04 3.36 -13.89
CA ILE A 278 -8.28 3.53 -12.64
C ILE A 278 -6.82 3.75 -13.01
N GLY A 279 -6.27 4.89 -12.60
CA GLY A 279 -4.84 5.16 -12.66
C GLY A 279 -4.16 4.73 -11.37
N VAL A 280 -3.15 3.85 -11.45
CA VAL A 280 -2.37 3.42 -10.28
C VAL A 280 -0.89 3.53 -10.57
N ARG A 281 -0.16 4.29 -9.73
CA ARG A 281 1.25 4.60 -9.96
C ARG A 281 2.00 4.84 -8.66
N VAL A 282 3.30 4.61 -8.70
CA VAL A 282 4.27 4.99 -7.69
C VAL A 282 5.38 5.78 -8.37
N HIS A 283 5.60 7.03 -7.97
CA HIS A 283 6.69 7.84 -8.50
C HIS A 283 7.08 8.98 -7.55
N PRO A 284 8.31 9.51 -7.65
CA PRO A 284 8.70 10.74 -6.98
C PRO A 284 7.76 11.87 -7.40
N THR A 285 7.26 12.62 -6.42
CA THR A 285 6.27 13.68 -6.64
C THR A 285 6.70 14.93 -5.88
N LEU A 286 6.64 16.10 -6.55
CA LEU A 286 6.74 17.39 -5.87
C LEU A 286 5.43 17.66 -5.13
N VAL A 287 5.50 17.67 -3.81
CA VAL A 287 4.37 17.93 -2.91
C VAL A 287 4.51 19.35 -2.37
N PRO A 288 3.48 20.22 -2.52
CA PRO A 288 3.49 21.55 -1.93
C PRO A 288 3.74 21.51 -0.42
N LEU A 289 4.55 22.43 0.12
CA LEU A 289 4.90 22.42 1.55
C LEU A 289 3.71 22.66 2.50
N ASP A 290 2.60 23.21 2.00
CA ASP A 290 1.35 23.37 2.73
C ASP A 290 0.42 22.15 2.67
N HIS A 291 0.74 21.16 1.82
CA HIS A 291 -0.01 19.90 1.76
C HIS A 291 0.33 19.00 2.96
N PRO A 292 -0.64 18.33 3.62
CA PRO A 292 -0.37 17.53 4.81
C PRO A 292 0.71 16.45 4.66
N LEU A 293 0.76 15.78 3.50
CA LEU A 293 1.80 14.79 3.18
C LEU A 293 3.24 15.36 3.17
N ALA A 294 3.43 16.66 2.96
CA ALA A 294 4.76 17.26 3.00
C ALA A 294 5.40 17.18 4.40
N SER A 295 4.58 17.19 5.45
CA SER A 295 5.03 17.12 6.85
C SER A 295 5.39 15.71 7.33
N VAL A 296 5.17 14.68 6.51
CA VAL A 296 5.39 13.27 6.86
C VAL A 296 6.86 12.92 6.63
N ASN A 297 7.65 12.94 7.70
CA ASN A 297 9.11 12.82 7.63
C ASN A 297 9.64 11.55 8.30
N GLY A 298 10.91 11.23 8.01
CA GLY A 298 11.58 10.06 8.55
C GLY A 298 10.94 8.75 8.06
N SER A 299 10.84 7.75 8.95
CA SER A 299 10.26 6.45 8.61
C SER A 299 8.74 6.35 8.82
N PHE A 300 8.06 7.48 8.95
CA PHE A 300 6.60 7.51 9.11
C PHE A 300 5.90 7.35 7.77
N ASN A 301 4.70 6.78 7.83
CA ASN A 301 3.81 6.61 6.71
C ASN A 301 2.55 7.46 6.89
N ALA A 302 1.90 7.75 5.76
CA ALA A 302 0.59 8.35 5.77
C ALA A 302 -0.21 7.93 4.54
N VAL A 303 -1.53 7.87 4.70
CA VAL A 303 -2.48 7.72 3.59
C VAL A 303 -3.45 8.90 3.64
N PHE A 304 -3.58 9.59 2.52
CA PHE A 304 -4.45 10.72 2.28
C PHE A 304 -5.53 10.30 1.27
N LEU A 305 -6.78 10.61 1.57
CA LEU A 305 -7.96 10.23 0.80
C LEU A 305 -8.70 11.50 0.40
N GLU A 306 -9.06 11.59 -0.88
CA GLU A 306 -9.96 12.63 -1.40
C GLU A 306 -11.34 11.98 -1.60
N GLY A 307 -12.27 12.25 -0.68
CA GLY A 307 -13.65 11.77 -0.74
C GLY A 307 -14.61 12.84 -1.23
N GLY A 308 -15.59 12.47 -2.06
CA GLY A 308 -16.58 13.42 -2.57
C GLY A 308 -17.58 13.94 -1.53
N ALA A 309 -17.83 13.21 -0.44
CA ALA A 309 -18.72 13.61 0.64
C ALA A 309 -17.99 13.84 1.98
N ALA A 310 -17.02 12.99 2.32
CA ALA A 310 -16.21 13.14 3.52
C ALA A 310 -15.15 14.25 3.41
N GLY A 311 -14.83 14.68 2.18
CA GLY A 311 -13.71 15.57 1.90
C GLY A 311 -12.37 14.87 2.12
N ASP A 312 -11.38 15.65 2.54
CA ASP A 312 -10.01 15.17 2.72
C ASP A 312 -9.83 14.47 4.07
N LEU A 313 -9.33 13.23 4.03
CA LEU A 313 -9.00 12.45 5.23
C LEU A 313 -7.53 12.04 5.20
N MET A 314 -6.85 12.10 6.35
CA MET A 314 -5.46 11.65 6.47
C MET A 314 -5.29 10.72 7.67
N LEU A 315 -4.65 9.59 7.43
CA LEU A 315 -4.26 8.61 8.43
C LEU A 315 -2.73 8.59 8.50
N TYR A 316 -2.15 8.73 9.69
CA TYR A 316 -0.72 8.92 9.91
C TYR A 316 -0.20 8.00 11.03
N GLY A 317 1.00 7.44 10.85
CA GLY A 317 1.62 6.61 11.87
C GLY A 317 2.84 5.84 11.38
N ARG A 318 3.21 4.79 12.12
CA ARG A 318 4.32 3.90 11.73
C ARG A 318 3.82 2.86 10.74
N GLY A 319 4.47 2.82 9.57
CA GLY A 319 4.12 1.90 8.49
C GLY A 319 4.84 0.56 8.47
N ALA A 320 5.74 0.33 9.42
CA ALA A 320 6.55 -0.87 9.53
C ALA A 320 6.96 -1.15 11.00
N GLY A 321 7.51 -2.34 11.23
CA GLY A 321 8.03 -2.79 12.52
C GLY A 321 7.22 -3.93 13.12
N GLY A 322 7.90 -4.88 13.78
CA GLY A 322 7.28 -6.10 14.29
C GLY A 322 6.07 -5.86 15.20
N ARG A 323 6.22 -5.03 16.23
CA ARG A 323 5.14 -4.74 17.20
C ARG A 323 4.01 -3.86 16.62
N PRO A 324 4.27 -2.78 15.86
CA PRO A 324 3.23 -2.04 15.14
C PRO A 324 2.40 -2.93 14.21
N THR A 325 3.04 -3.72 13.34
CA THR A 325 2.34 -4.63 12.42
C THR A 325 1.56 -5.71 13.19
N ALA A 326 2.14 -6.29 14.24
CA ALA A 326 1.44 -7.25 15.09
C ALA A 326 0.21 -6.66 15.78
N SER A 327 0.20 -5.35 16.07
CA SER A 327 -0.99 -4.68 16.61
C SER A 327 -2.15 -4.65 15.60
N ALA A 328 -1.87 -4.43 14.31
CA ALA A 328 -2.89 -4.50 13.26
C ALA A 328 -3.38 -5.95 13.08
N VAL A 329 -2.47 -6.92 13.06
CA VAL A 329 -2.83 -8.35 13.00
C VAL A 329 -3.70 -8.77 14.19
N LEU A 330 -3.41 -8.29 15.40
CA LEU A 330 -4.24 -8.55 16.58
C LEU A 330 -5.64 -7.95 16.44
N GLY A 331 -5.77 -6.74 15.87
CA GLY A 331 -7.05 -6.10 15.61
C GLY A 331 -7.93 -6.93 14.66
N ASP A 332 -7.34 -7.45 13.59
CA ASP A 332 -8.03 -8.32 12.65
C ASP A 332 -8.32 -9.70 13.25
N LEU A 333 -7.42 -10.26 14.06
CA LEU A 333 -7.68 -11.50 14.77
C LEU A 333 -8.89 -11.41 15.71
N ILE A 334 -9.02 -10.29 16.43
CA ILE A 334 -10.18 -10.03 17.30
C ILE A 334 -11.48 -9.95 16.48
N ASP A 335 -11.45 -9.33 15.31
CA ASP A 335 -12.60 -9.25 14.41
C ASP A 335 -12.97 -10.60 13.84
N ALA A 336 -12.02 -11.34 13.27
CA ALA A 336 -12.23 -12.68 12.75
C ALA A 336 -12.81 -13.62 13.82
N ALA A 337 -12.28 -13.56 15.04
CA ALA A 337 -12.81 -14.31 16.18
C ALA A 337 -14.24 -13.88 16.57
N THR A 338 -14.54 -12.58 16.51
CA THR A 338 -15.88 -12.05 16.81
C THR A 338 -16.90 -12.52 15.76
N ASN A 339 -16.53 -12.42 14.48
CA ASN A 339 -17.33 -12.82 13.34
C ASN A 339 -17.59 -14.32 13.34
N LEU A 340 -16.55 -15.13 13.57
CA LEU A 340 -16.66 -16.58 13.71
C LEU A 340 -17.67 -16.97 14.80
N ARG A 341 -17.61 -16.33 15.97
CA ARG A 341 -18.59 -16.54 17.06
C ARG A 341 -20.02 -16.18 16.64
N GLN A 342 -20.17 -15.14 15.82
CA GLN A 342 -21.48 -14.66 15.36
C GLN A 342 -22.00 -15.41 14.14
N GLY A 343 -21.19 -16.30 13.54
CA GLY A 343 -21.52 -16.96 12.28
C GLY A 343 -21.61 -15.97 11.11
N THR A 344 -20.83 -14.89 11.16
CA THR A 344 -20.77 -13.83 10.15
C THR A 344 -19.39 -13.76 9.52
N ALA A 345 -19.28 -13.03 8.42
CA ALA A 345 -18.02 -12.65 7.80
C ALA A 345 -18.14 -11.23 7.20
N SER A 346 -17.04 -10.48 7.26
CA SER A 346 -16.84 -9.15 6.72
C SER A 346 -16.12 -9.25 5.38
N GLY A 347 -16.86 -9.62 4.33
CA GLY A 347 -16.36 -9.64 2.96
C GLY A 347 -16.11 -8.23 2.40
N ILE A 348 -15.29 -8.13 1.35
CA ILE A 348 -15.00 -6.88 0.64
C ILE A 348 -15.97 -6.61 -0.53
N GLY A 349 -17.06 -7.38 -0.63
CA GLY A 349 -17.99 -7.34 -1.76
C GLY A 349 -17.45 -8.06 -3.00
N VAL A 350 -18.15 -7.88 -4.12
CA VAL A 350 -17.76 -8.45 -5.42
C VAL A 350 -16.83 -7.46 -6.11
N LEU A 351 -15.60 -7.90 -6.39
CA LEU A 351 -14.65 -7.08 -7.14
C LEU A 351 -14.94 -7.12 -8.65
N GLU A 352 -15.15 -5.94 -9.22
CA GLU A 352 -15.37 -5.75 -10.64
C GLU A 352 -14.05 -5.72 -11.43
N ARG A 353 -14.10 -6.06 -12.71
CA ARG A 353 -12.95 -5.79 -13.59
C ARG A 353 -12.98 -4.31 -13.96
N ALA A 354 -11.89 -3.60 -13.72
CA ALA A 354 -11.73 -2.21 -14.14
C ALA A 354 -10.77 -2.09 -15.32
N ARG A 355 -10.93 -1.02 -16.09
CA ARG A 355 -9.93 -0.58 -17.07
C ARG A 355 -8.82 0.13 -16.32
N ILE A 356 -7.58 -0.34 -16.48
CA ILE A 356 -6.41 0.32 -15.91
C ILE A 356 -5.91 1.36 -16.92
N ALA A 357 -5.71 2.59 -16.44
CA ALA A 357 -5.17 3.67 -17.26
C ALA A 357 -3.65 3.45 -17.46
N PRO A 358 -3.17 3.41 -18.72
CA PRO A 358 -1.74 3.52 -18.99
C PRO A 358 -1.18 4.82 -18.40
N ILE A 359 0.10 4.82 -18.01
CA ILE A 359 0.74 6.01 -17.43
C ILE A 359 0.65 7.24 -18.35
N ASP A 360 0.71 7.03 -19.68
CA ASP A 360 0.62 8.09 -20.69
C ASP A 360 -0.76 8.77 -20.73
N ASP A 361 -1.81 8.08 -20.25
CA ASP A 361 -3.18 8.58 -20.22
C ASP A 361 -3.53 9.25 -18.87
N VAL A 362 -2.63 9.17 -17.88
CA VAL A 362 -2.80 9.81 -16.57
C VAL A 362 -2.41 11.28 -16.64
N ILE A 363 -3.33 12.16 -16.21
CA ILE A 363 -3.07 13.60 -16.16
C ILE A 363 -2.31 13.96 -14.88
N SER A 364 -1.12 14.54 -15.04
CA SER A 364 -0.29 15.01 -13.93
C SER A 364 0.49 16.27 -14.30
N ALA A 365 0.89 17.03 -13.28
CA ALA A 365 1.83 18.14 -13.43
C ALA A 365 3.27 17.62 -13.39
N TYR A 366 4.16 18.27 -14.14
CA TYR A 366 5.58 17.87 -14.25
C TYR A 366 6.52 18.92 -13.68
N TYR A 367 7.64 18.46 -13.15
CA TYR A 367 8.83 19.27 -12.93
C TYR A 367 9.85 18.89 -14.00
N LEU A 368 10.44 19.87 -14.68
CA LEU A 368 11.38 19.66 -15.77
C LEU A 368 12.65 20.48 -15.52
N ASN A 369 13.70 19.81 -15.06
CA ASN A 369 15.04 20.39 -14.99
C ASN A 369 15.76 20.15 -16.32
N ILE A 370 16.10 21.21 -17.05
CA ILE A 370 16.75 21.08 -18.36
C ILE A 370 17.93 22.04 -18.47
N GLU A 371 19.09 21.51 -18.83
CA GLU A 371 20.24 22.34 -19.19
C GLU A 371 20.03 22.98 -20.58
N VAL A 372 20.39 24.26 -20.70
CA VAL A 372 20.29 25.03 -21.95
C VAL A 372 21.57 25.80 -22.18
N ASP A 373 21.92 25.96 -23.46
CA ASP A 373 22.93 26.94 -23.86
C ASP A 373 22.45 28.35 -23.50
N ASP A 374 23.32 29.13 -22.85
CA ASP A 374 23.07 30.53 -22.52
C ASP A 374 23.20 31.42 -23.76
N ARG A 375 22.21 31.34 -24.65
CA ARG A 375 22.13 32.14 -25.88
C ARG A 375 20.76 32.80 -26.00
N PRO A 376 20.67 34.03 -26.53
CA PRO A 376 19.40 34.68 -26.82
C PRO A 376 18.49 33.80 -27.70
N GLY A 377 17.19 33.73 -27.39
CA GLY A 377 16.19 33.00 -28.19
C GLY A 377 15.90 31.56 -27.77
N VAL A 378 16.78 30.90 -27.01
CA VAL A 378 16.58 29.50 -26.55
C VAL A 378 15.32 29.35 -25.68
N ARG A 379 15.01 30.39 -24.89
CA ARG A 379 13.79 30.49 -24.07
C ARG A 379 12.49 30.41 -24.88
N ALA A 380 12.41 31.16 -25.99
CA ALA A 380 11.20 31.26 -26.80
C ALA A 380 10.96 29.99 -27.62
N LEU A 381 12.01 29.40 -28.19
CA LEU A 381 11.93 28.22 -29.04
C LEU A 381 11.51 26.96 -28.27
N ARG A 382 12.01 26.77 -27.05
CA ARG A 382 11.64 25.62 -26.21
C ARG A 382 10.23 25.76 -25.63
N TRP A 383 9.82 26.95 -25.21
CA TRP A 383 8.43 27.20 -24.79
C TRP A 383 7.45 26.82 -25.90
N GLN A 384 7.70 27.28 -27.13
CA GLN A 384 6.87 26.95 -28.30
C GLN A 384 6.77 25.44 -28.55
N ARG A 385 7.88 24.69 -28.41
CA ARG A 385 7.89 23.23 -28.60
C ARG A 385 7.17 22.47 -27.49
N CYS A 386 7.37 22.85 -26.23
CA CYS A 386 6.63 22.28 -25.10
C CYS A 386 5.14 22.56 -25.25
N SER A 387 4.75 23.80 -25.56
CA SER A 387 3.34 24.17 -25.79
C SER A 387 2.72 23.52 -27.03
N ALA A 388 3.52 23.09 -28.00
CA ALA A 388 3.04 22.41 -29.20
C ALA A 388 2.69 20.93 -28.95
N HIS A 389 3.32 20.28 -27.96
CA HIS A 389 3.10 18.86 -27.63
C HIS A 389 2.35 18.65 -26.31
N THR A 390 2.19 19.70 -25.50
CA THR A 390 1.42 19.71 -24.25
C THR A 390 0.53 20.97 -24.23
N ARG A 391 -0.77 20.86 -23.93
CA ARG A 391 -1.65 22.00 -23.58
C ARG A 391 -1.23 22.59 -22.22
N CYS A 392 -0.06 23.20 -22.23
CA CYS A 392 0.54 23.92 -21.11
C CYS A 392 -0.21 25.23 -20.86
N ARG A 393 -0.74 25.45 -19.64
CA ARG A 393 -1.47 26.69 -19.28
C ARG A 393 -0.71 27.65 -18.35
N SER A 394 0.28 27.21 -17.58
CA SER A 394 0.99 28.07 -16.60
C SER A 394 2.47 27.68 -16.39
N GLY A 395 3.28 28.55 -15.77
CA GLY A 395 4.69 28.28 -15.48
C GLY A 395 5.31 29.38 -14.61
N ARG A 396 6.16 29.01 -13.64
CA ARG A 396 6.92 29.94 -12.78
C ARG A 396 8.40 29.89 -13.11
N TRP A 397 9.05 31.05 -13.13
CA TRP A 397 10.42 31.22 -13.60
C TRP A 397 11.36 31.55 -12.43
N ASN A 398 12.41 30.75 -12.22
CA ASN A 398 13.51 31.08 -11.30
C ASN A 398 14.85 31.06 -12.08
N ARG A 399 15.80 31.94 -11.71
CA ARG A 399 17.07 32.16 -12.43
C ARG A 399 18.09 31.02 -12.27
N ARG A 400 17.81 30.01 -11.44
CA ARG A 400 18.75 28.90 -11.12
C ARG A 400 18.33 27.52 -11.65
N ALA A 401 17.04 27.30 -11.93
CA ALA A 401 16.52 26.11 -12.62
C ALA A 401 15.12 26.34 -13.19
N TRP A 402 14.77 25.51 -14.17
CA TRP A 402 13.48 25.51 -14.85
C TRP A 402 12.48 24.68 -14.04
N ALA A 403 11.26 25.20 -13.89
CA ALA A 403 10.14 24.47 -13.32
C ALA A 403 8.87 24.86 -14.09
N VAL A 404 8.36 23.95 -14.91
CA VAL A 404 7.19 24.23 -15.75
C VAL A 404 5.98 23.50 -15.19
N ARG A 405 5.07 24.21 -14.51
CA ARG A 405 3.80 23.66 -14.03
C ARG A 405 2.84 23.46 -15.21
N LEU A 406 2.82 22.26 -15.78
CA LEU A 406 1.86 21.90 -16.82
C LEU A 406 0.48 21.60 -16.21
N ASP A 407 -0.42 22.58 -16.13
CA ASP A 407 -1.85 22.32 -15.81
C ASP A 407 -2.64 22.09 -17.12
N TRP A 408 -3.25 20.91 -17.31
CA TRP A 408 -4.20 20.64 -18.39
C TRP A 408 -5.64 20.71 -17.89
N CYS A 409 -6.51 21.39 -18.65
CA CYS A 409 -7.94 21.46 -18.40
C CYS A 409 -8.67 20.60 -19.44
N SER A 410 -9.57 19.72 -18.99
CA SER A 410 -10.58 19.11 -19.84
C SER A 410 -11.52 20.20 -20.37
N SER A 411 -11.89 20.14 -21.66
CA SER A 411 -12.96 20.97 -22.22
C SER A 411 -13.89 20.13 -23.10
N PRO A 412 -15.22 20.34 -22.99
CA PRO A 412 -16.24 19.47 -23.57
C PRO A 412 -16.54 19.88 -25.01
N THR A 413 -15.63 19.62 -25.95
CA THR A 413 -15.97 19.69 -27.37
C THR A 413 -15.15 18.65 -28.10
N GLY A 414 -15.75 17.48 -28.28
CA GLY A 414 -15.20 16.46 -29.16
C GLY A 414 -15.10 17.03 -30.57
N HIS A 415 -13.93 16.88 -31.18
CA HIS A 415 -13.70 16.74 -32.62
C HIS A 415 -12.36 16.00 -32.76
N ALA A 416 -12.42 14.83 -33.40
CA ALA A 416 -11.29 13.95 -33.66
C ALA A 416 -10.41 14.49 -34.79
N ASN A 417 -9.09 14.44 -34.58
CA ASN A 417 -8.04 14.05 -35.54
C ASN A 417 -6.73 14.72 -35.16
N GLU A 418 -5.76 13.93 -34.70
CA GLU A 418 -4.41 13.82 -35.29
C GLU A 418 -3.52 12.95 -34.39
N ILE A 419 -3.04 11.86 -34.98
CA ILE A 419 -2.05 10.95 -34.43
C ILE A 419 -0.71 11.70 -34.40
N CYS A 420 -0.15 11.96 -33.22
CA CYS A 420 1.25 12.40 -33.08
C CYS A 420 1.83 11.94 -31.74
N GLY A 421 2.30 10.69 -31.69
CA GLY A 421 3.32 10.30 -30.72
C GLY A 421 4.71 10.70 -31.21
N PRO A 422 5.62 11.09 -30.30
CA PRO A 422 6.83 10.29 -30.22
C PRO A 422 7.29 10.02 -28.78
N ARG A 423 7.90 8.84 -28.62
CA ARG A 423 8.66 8.38 -27.45
C ARG A 423 9.71 9.42 -27.02
N TRP A 424 9.81 9.68 -25.72
CA TRP A 424 10.93 10.40 -25.12
C TRP A 424 12.10 9.43 -24.87
N PRO A 425 13.30 9.62 -25.45
CA PRO A 425 14.49 8.89 -25.04
C PRO A 425 15.07 9.50 -23.77
N THR A 426 15.40 8.65 -22.78
CA THR A 426 16.00 9.00 -21.48
C THR A 426 17.43 9.54 -21.55
N SER A 427 18.01 9.70 -22.74
CA SER A 427 19.19 10.54 -22.94
C SER A 427 19.30 10.92 -24.42
N ALA A 428 19.15 12.20 -24.72
CA ALA A 428 19.44 12.73 -26.05
C ALA A 428 20.28 14.00 -25.90
N ARG A 429 21.57 13.90 -26.24
CA ARG A 429 22.40 15.07 -26.54
C ARG A 429 21.98 15.59 -27.91
N TRP A 430 21.41 16.79 -27.95
CA TRP A 430 21.03 17.44 -29.20
C TRP A 430 22.13 18.40 -29.63
N THR A 431 22.86 18.05 -30.68
CA THR A 431 23.73 18.99 -31.39
C THR A 431 22.90 19.86 -32.32
N PRO A 432 23.16 21.18 -32.40
CA PRO A 432 22.45 22.04 -33.33
C PRO A 432 22.94 21.79 -34.76
N SER A 433 22.04 21.31 -35.63
CA SER A 433 22.19 21.49 -37.07
C SER A 433 21.78 22.93 -37.40
N GLY A 434 22.76 23.81 -37.63
CA GLY A 434 22.51 25.18 -38.10
C GLY A 434 22.40 25.26 -39.63
N PRO A 435 22.62 26.45 -40.20
CA PRO A 435 22.10 27.76 -39.78
C PRO A 435 20.63 27.98 -40.20
#